data_AF-A0A6J1ATG1-F1
#
_entry.id   AF-A0A6J1ATG1-F1
#
_cell.length_a   1.000
_cell.length_b   1.000
_cell.length_c   1.000
_cell.angle_alpha   90.00
_cell.angle_beta   90.00
_cell.angle_gamma   90.00
#
_symmetry.space_group_name_H-M   'P 1'
#
loop_
_entity.id
_entity.type
_entity.pdbx_description
1 polymer ?
#
loop_
_entity_poly.entity_id
_entity_poly.type
_entity_poly.pdbx_seq_one_letter_code
_entity_poly.pdbx_strand_id
1 'polypeptide(L)'
;MYNGGMAGLTYWSPNVNIFRDPRWGRGQETPGEDPVLAGKYAARYVQGLQSAAGNRLKVAACCKHYTAYDLDNWNGVDRYHFNARVSKQDLADTYDVPFKACVVEGKVASVMCSYNQVNGKPTCADADLLKGTIRGEWHLNGYIVSDCDSVGVMYDTQHYTATPEESAAATIKAGLDLDCGPFLAVHTDLAVRRGLLAEIDVDMALANTITVQMRLGMFDGEPSAQPYGNLGPRDVCTPAHQQLALEAARQGIVLLKNSGPSLPLSTSRHRTVAVIGPNSDVTVTMIGNYAGVACGYTSPLKGISRYARTIHQAGCSDVACNANNLFGAAEAAARQADATVLVMGLDQSIEAEFRDRKGLLLPGRQQELVSRVARASRGPTVLVLMSGGPIDVSFAKNDPRVSAILWAGYPGQAGGAAIADVLFGTTNPGGKLPMTWYPQDYVAKVPMTNMGMRPSGGYPGRTYRFYQGPVVFPFGHGMSYTTFKHSLAQAPTELSVPLNTNLYATTNSTLSSNAVRVKHANCDSLSLPFHIDVQNTGNMDGTHTLLVFSTPPAGKWSPNKQLIGFHRVHVLAGSQQRVKINIHACKHFSIVDEFGIRRIPMGAHSLHIGDLKHSISLQANLKGIKP
;
A
#
# COMPACT_ATOMS: atom_id res chain seq x y z
N MET A 1 -1.23 -25.24 -16.46
CA MET A 1 -0.01 -24.42 -16.33
C MET A 1 1.07 -25.32 -15.80
N TYR A 2 1.87 -25.88 -16.70
CA TYR A 2 3.06 -26.64 -16.33
C TYR A 2 4.21 -25.64 -16.48
N ASN A 3 4.63 -24.98 -15.41
CA ASN A 3 5.76 -24.02 -15.43
C ASN A 3 7.11 -24.73 -15.67
N GLY A 4 7.15 -25.73 -16.55
CA GLY A 4 8.27 -26.65 -16.72
C GLY A 4 8.67 -27.41 -15.46
N GLY A 5 7.78 -27.55 -14.47
CA GLY A 5 8.10 -28.10 -13.14
C GLY A 5 8.89 -27.16 -12.22
N MET A 6 9.10 -25.90 -12.58
CA MET A 6 9.97 -24.96 -11.86
C MET A 6 9.32 -24.28 -10.65
N ALA A 7 7.99 -24.22 -10.58
CA ALA A 7 7.26 -23.65 -9.44
C ALA A 7 5.82 -24.19 -9.37
N GLY A 8 5.21 -24.04 -8.19
CA GLY A 8 3.78 -24.30 -7.98
C GLY A 8 2.86 -23.23 -8.59
N LEU A 9 1.56 -23.35 -8.32
CA LEU A 9 0.52 -22.44 -8.82
C LEU A 9 -0.12 -21.58 -7.71
N THR A 10 0.50 -21.55 -6.53
CA THR A 10 0.08 -20.77 -5.37
C THR A 10 1.15 -19.72 -5.07
N TYR A 11 0.74 -18.46 -4.88
CA TYR A 11 1.65 -17.33 -4.69
C TYR A 11 1.24 -16.53 -3.46
N TRP A 12 2.15 -16.39 -2.49
CA TRP A 12 1.94 -15.62 -1.26
C TRP A 12 2.07 -14.11 -1.47
N SER A 13 1.13 -13.59 -2.27
CA SER A 13 0.97 -12.19 -2.65
C SER A 13 -0.50 -11.89 -2.94
N PRO A 14 -0.99 -10.65 -2.73
CA PRO A 14 -0.22 -9.46 -2.33
C PRO A 14 -0.02 -9.28 -0.81
N ASN A 15 1.00 -8.50 -0.43
CA ASN A 15 1.05 -7.88 0.90
C ASN A 15 0.11 -6.67 0.92
N VAL A 16 -0.86 -6.67 1.84
CA VAL A 16 -1.94 -5.68 1.91
C VAL A 16 -2.03 -5.01 3.27
N ASN A 17 -1.04 -5.23 4.14
CA ASN A 17 -0.95 -4.54 5.42
C ASN A 17 -0.86 -3.02 5.21
N ILE A 18 -1.36 -2.27 6.19
CA ILE A 18 -1.29 -0.81 6.18
C ILE A 18 0.13 -0.39 6.51
N PHE A 19 0.75 0.48 5.68
CA PHE A 19 2.03 1.12 6.00
C PHE A 19 1.84 2.20 7.08
N ARG A 20 1.54 1.75 8.29
CA ARG A 20 1.04 2.56 9.38
C ARG A 20 2.13 3.39 10.06
N ASP A 21 3.31 2.79 10.25
CA ASP A 21 4.49 3.50 10.76
C ASP A 21 5.52 3.63 9.64
N PRO A 22 6.00 4.85 9.35
CA PRO A 22 6.93 5.08 8.25
C PRO A 22 8.26 4.31 8.41
N ARG A 23 8.62 3.84 9.61
CA ARG A 23 9.88 3.12 9.86
C ARG A 23 9.83 1.65 9.46
N TRP A 24 8.66 1.07 9.21
CA TRP A 24 8.53 -0.35 8.91
C TRP A 24 9.32 -0.75 7.66
N GLY A 25 10.23 -1.72 7.82
CA GLY A 25 11.15 -2.17 6.77
C GLY A 25 10.47 -2.82 5.58
N ARG A 26 9.28 -3.40 5.80
CA ARG A 26 8.46 -4.03 4.75
C ARG A 26 7.31 -3.15 4.26
N GLY A 27 7.22 -1.90 4.72
CA GLY A 27 6.25 -0.95 4.18
C GLY A 27 6.39 -0.72 2.67
N GLN A 28 7.59 -0.97 2.12
CA GLN A 28 7.87 -0.98 0.69
C GLN A 28 7.07 -2.02 -0.11
N GLU A 29 6.57 -3.07 0.54
CA GLU A 29 5.79 -4.15 -0.09
C GLU A 29 4.31 -3.79 -0.25
N THR A 30 3.86 -2.71 0.38
CA THR A 30 2.43 -2.41 0.54
C THR A 30 1.98 -1.23 -0.32
N PRO A 31 0.68 -1.11 -0.60
CA PRO A 31 0.13 0.02 -1.36
C PRO A 31 0.01 1.32 -0.54
N GLY A 32 0.67 1.43 0.63
CA GLY A 32 0.72 2.64 1.44
C GLY A 32 -0.14 2.59 2.71
N GLU A 33 -0.52 3.77 3.21
CA GLU A 33 -1.10 3.94 4.56
C GLU A 33 -2.63 3.98 4.60
N ASP A 34 -3.29 3.97 3.43
CA ASP A 34 -4.73 4.16 3.32
C ASP A 34 -5.50 2.83 3.17
N PRO A 35 -6.49 2.54 4.04
CA PRO A 35 -7.28 1.32 3.96
C PRO A 35 -8.09 1.14 2.67
N VAL A 36 -8.60 2.22 2.07
CA VAL A 36 -9.40 2.14 0.83
C VAL A 36 -8.50 1.87 -0.37
N LEU A 37 -7.34 2.54 -0.45
CA LEU A 37 -6.31 2.26 -1.44
C LEU A 37 -5.81 0.83 -1.32
N ALA A 38 -5.50 0.38 -0.10
CA ALA A 38 -5.02 -0.97 0.15
C ALA A 38 -6.06 -2.04 -0.21
N GLY A 39 -7.33 -1.84 0.13
CA GLY A 39 -8.41 -2.75 -0.25
C GLY A 39 -8.63 -2.82 -1.77
N LYS A 40 -8.60 -1.68 -2.47
CA LYS A 40 -8.71 -1.67 -3.94
C LYS A 40 -7.50 -2.32 -4.61
N TYR A 41 -6.30 -2.08 -4.11
CA TYR A 41 -5.09 -2.76 -4.58
C TYR A 41 -5.22 -4.28 -4.39
N ALA A 42 -5.59 -4.73 -3.19
CA ALA A 42 -5.79 -6.14 -2.88
C ALA A 42 -6.76 -6.82 -3.87
N ALA A 43 -7.96 -6.25 -4.04
CA ALA A 43 -8.97 -6.82 -4.93
C ALA A 43 -8.49 -6.89 -6.39
N ARG A 44 -7.86 -5.83 -6.91
CA ARG A 44 -7.37 -5.79 -8.30
C ARG A 44 -6.17 -6.69 -8.55
N TYR A 45 -5.24 -6.78 -7.59
CA TYR A 45 -4.09 -7.65 -7.69
C TYR A 45 -4.50 -9.12 -7.69
N VAL A 46 -5.42 -9.50 -6.79
CA VAL A 46 -5.98 -10.85 -6.74
C VAL A 46 -6.73 -11.19 -8.03
N GLN A 47 -7.57 -10.29 -8.55
CA GLN A 47 -8.24 -10.51 -9.85
C GLN A 47 -7.24 -10.68 -10.99
N GLY A 48 -6.19 -9.86 -11.05
CA GLY A 48 -5.14 -9.96 -12.07
C GLY A 48 -4.38 -11.29 -12.04
N LEU A 49 -4.13 -11.84 -10.85
CA LEU A 49 -3.48 -13.14 -10.69
C LEU A 49 -4.44 -14.31 -10.97
N GLN A 50 -5.63 -14.28 -10.37
CA GLN A 50 -6.46 -15.48 -10.25
C GLN A 50 -7.52 -15.65 -11.34
N SER A 51 -8.03 -14.55 -11.91
CA SER A 51 -9.25 -14.59 -12.72
C SER A 51 -9.12 -15.53 -13.93
N ALA A 52 -10.08 -16.45 -14.04
CA ALA A 52 -10.27 -17.36 -15.15
C ALA A 52 -11.78 -17.54 -15.43
N ALA A 53 -12.14 -18.39 -16.39
CA ALA A 53 -13.54 -18.70 -16.67
C ALA A 53 -14.17 -19.58 -15.56
N GLY A 54 -15.37 -19.23 -15.13
CA GLY A 54 -16.13 -19.99 -14.12
C GLY A 54 -15.45 -20.01 -12.74
N ASN A 55 -15.43 -21.19 -12.10
CA ASN A 55 -14.80 -21.38 -10.78
C ASN A 55 -13.31 -21.79 -10.84
N ARG A 56 -12.72 -21.83 -12.05
CA ARG A 56 -11.30 -22.16 -12.23
C ARG A 56 -10.41 -21.00 -11.79
N LEU A 57 -9.16 -21.32 -11.48
CA LEU A 57 -8.11 -20.36 -11.13
C LEU A 57 -6.99 -20.41 -12.17
N LYS A 58 -6.45 -19.26 -12.54
CA LYS A 58 -5.21 -19.17 -13.33
C LYS A 58 -4.00 -19.53 -12.46
N VAL A 59 -3.85 -18.80 -11.35
CA VAL A 59 -3.01 -19.12 -10.19
C VAL A 59 -3.81 -18.78 -8.93
N ALA A 60 -3.38 -19.24 -7.76
CA ALA A 60 -3.98 -18.87 -6.48
C ALA A 60 -3.13 -17.78 -5.82
N ALA A 61 -3.76 -16.65 -5.53
CA ALA A 61 -3.19 -15.55 -4.75
C ALA A 61 -3.46 -15.77 -3.26
N CYS A 62 -2.72 -15.06 -2.42
CA CYS A 62 -2.84 -15.14 -0.97
C CYS A 62 -2.54 -13.78 -0.35
N CYS A 63 -3.56 -13.17 0.27
CA CYS A 63 -3.39 -11.87 0.94
C CYS A 63 -2.71 -12.05 2.29
N LYS A 64 -1.69 -11.24 2.55
CA LYS A 64 -0.88 -11.31 3.77
C LYS A 64 -0.58 -9.93 4.36
N HIS A 65 -0.28 -9.82 5.64
CA HIS A 65 -0.24 -10.86 6.70
C HIS A 65 -1.35 -10.54 7.72
N TYR A 66 -2.32 -11.43 7.84
CA TYR A 66 -3.53 -11.23 8.63
C TYR A 66 -3.26 -11.51 10.12
N THR A 67 -3.37 -10.54 11.03
CA THR A 67 -3.64 -9.11 10.81
C THR A 67 -2.78 -8.25 11.74
N ALA A 68 -2.85 -6.94 11.53
CA ALA A 68 -2.15 -5.93 12.33
C ALA A 68 -0.63 -6.18 12.44
N TYR A 69 -0.06 -6.76 11.38
CA TYR A 69 1.38 -6.94 11.20
C TYR A 69 1.97 -5.74 10.45
N ASP A 70 2.73 -4.91 11.15
CA ASP A 70 3.36 -3.70 10.60
C ASP A 70 4.67 -3.30 11.32
N LEU A 71 5.35 -4.30 11.90
CA LEU A 71 6.61 -4.18 12.64
C LEU A 71 7.41 -5.48 12.48
N ASP A 72 8.68 -5.37 12.09
CA ASP A 72 9.58 -6.51 11.89
C ASP A 72 10.61 -6.64 13.01
N ASN A 73 11.37 -5.58 13.28
CA ASN A 73 12.41 -5.54 14.30
C ASN A 73 12.80 -4.09 14.62
N TRP A 74 12.23 -3.54 15.70
CA TRP A 74 12.46 -2.17 16.11
C TRP A 74 12.71 -2.06 17.62
N ASN A 75 13.86 -1.49 17.99
CA ASN A 75 14.25 -1.20 19.38
C ASN A 75 14.05 -2.37 20.37
N GLY A 76 14.50 -3.57 19.99
CA GLY A 76 14.42 -4.75 20.84
C GLY A 76 13.05 -5.43 20.87
N VAL A 77 12.10 -4.94 20.07
CA VAL A 77 10.84 -5.62 19.80
C VAL A 77 10.90 -6.21 18.40
N ASP A 78 10.88 -7.52 18.29
CA ASP A 78 10.78 -8.23 17.03
C ASP A 78 9.36 -8.74 16.77
N ARG A 79 9.10 -9.06 15.50
CA ARG A 79 7.81 -9.57 15.01
C ARG A 79 7.30 -10.82 15.69
N TYR A 80 8.17 -11.67 16.22
CA TYR A 80 7.80 -12.93 16.84
C TYR A 80 7.26 -12.69 18.25
N HIS A 81 7.79 -11.73 18.99
CA HIS A 81 7.31 -11.38 20.33
C HIS A 81 6.29 -10.23 20.35
N PHE A 82 6.07 -9.58 19.20
CA PHE A 82 5.20 -8.42 19.15
C PHE A 82 3.74 -8.77 19.45
N ASN A 83 3.17 -8.18 20.49
CA ASN A 83 1.75 -8.25 20.81
C ASN A 83 1.07 -6.92 20.46
N ALA A 84 0.46 -6.87 19.29
CA ALA A 84 -0.28 -5.72 18.79
C ALA A 84 -1.55 -5.52 19.63
N ARG A 85 -1.58 -4.45 20.42
CA ARG A 85 -2.77 -4.03 21.18
C ARG A 85 -3.66 -3.14 20.30
N VAL A 86 -4.70 -3.71 19.71
CA VAL A 86 -5.56 -3.05 18.71
C VAL A 86 -7.00 -2.95 19.22
N SER A 87 -7.58 -1.74 19.17
CA SER A 87 -8.98 -1.54 19.53
C SER A 87 -9.91 -2.17 18.47
N LYS A 88 -11.12 -2.58 18.87
CA LYS A 88 -12.14 -3.07 17.93
C LYS A 88 -12.45 -2.06 16.82
N GLN A 89 -12.42 -0.78 17.17
CA GLN A 89 -12.57 0.33 16.24
C GLN A 89 -11.47 0.33 15.19
N ASP A 90 -10.20 0.39 15.58
CA ASP A 90 -9.10 0.47 14.62
C ASP A 90 -8.96 -0.81 13.79
N LEU A 91 -9.26 -1.97 14.35
CA LEU A 91 -9.29 -3.24 13.63
C LEU A 91 -10.28 -3.18 12.45
N ALA A 92 -11.53 -2.81 12.72
CA ALA A 92 -12.59 -2.73 11.69
C ALA A 92 -12.49 -1.51 10.76
N ASP A 93 -11.83 -0.43 11.20
CA ASP A 93 -11.71 0.84 10.47
C ASP A 93 -10.42 0.95 9.64
N THR A 94 -9.40 0.15 9.96
CA THR A 94 -8.06 0.28 9.35
C THR A 94 -7.49 -1.08 8.97
N TYR A 95 -7.19 -1.94 9.94
CA TYR A 95 -6.32 -3.10 9.73
C TYR A 95 -7.00 -4.22 8.91
N ASP A 96 -8.29 -4.47 9.14
CA ASP A 96 -9.00 -5.57 8.48
C ASP A 96 -9.68 -5.17 7.17
N VAL A 97 -9.79 -3.87 6.90
CA VAL A 97 -10.39 -3.34 5.66
C VAL A 97 -9.75 -3.94 4.40
N PRO A 98 -8.41 -3.96 4.22
CA PRO A 98 -7.80 -4.55 3.03
C PRO A 98 -8.03 -6.06 2.91
N PHE A 99 -8.00 -6.81 4.03
CA PHE A 99 -8.25 -8.25 4.01
C PHE A 99 -9.70 -8.59 3.69
N LYS A 100 -10.66 -7.84 4.24
CA LYS A 100 -12.07 -7.95 3.87
C LYS A 100 -12.28 -7.70 2.38
N ALA A 101 -11.68 -6.65 1.82
CA ALA A 101 -11.76 -6.39 0.38
C ALA A 101 -11.11 -7.52 -0.43
N CYS A 102 -9.98 -8.05 0.03
CA CYS A 102 -9.31 -9.19 -0.60
C CYS A 102 -10.20 -10.44 -0.70
N VAL A 103 -10.89 -10.80 0.39
CA VAL A 103 -11.78 -11.97 0.43
C VAL A 103 -13.09 -11.68 -0.31
N VAL A 104 -13.76 -10.58 0.00
CA VAL A 104 -15.13 -10.31 -0.47
C VAL A 104 -15.15 -9.79 -1.91
N GLU A 105 -14.25 -8.88 -2.29
CA GLU A 105 -14.22 -8.26 -3.62
C GLU A 105 -13.19 -8.93 -4.54
N GLY A 106 -12.02 -9.29 -4.00
CA GLY A 106 -10.98 -9.99 -4.73
C GLY A 106 -11.28 -11.48 -4.97
N LYS A 107 -12.08 -12.10 -4.09
CA LYS A 107 -12.34 -13.55 -4.09
C LYS A 107 -11.04 -14.36 -4.02
N VAL A 108 -10.13 -13.92 -3.15
CA VAL A 108 -8.82 -14.56 -2.96
C VAL A 108 -8.95 -16.04 -2.60
N ALA A 109 -8.05 -16.87 -3.12
CA ALA A 109 -8.03 -18.30 -2.84
C ALA A 109 -7.34 -18.63 -1.51
N SER A 110 -6.60 -17.68 -0.92
CA SER A 110 -5.95 -17.89 0.37
C SER A 110 -5.72 -16.59 1.16
N VAL A 111 -5.59 -16.73 2.47
CA VAL A 111 -5.17 -15.66 3.39
C VAL A 111 -4.06 -16.21 4.29
N MET A 112 -3.01 -15.44 4.52
CA MET A 112 -1.89 -15.84 5.38
C MET A 112 -2.05 -15.21 6.76
N CYS A 113 -2.03 -16.01 7.84
CA CYS A 113 -1.94 -15.49 9.20
C CYS A 113 -0.50 -15.07 9.54
N SER A 114 -0.34 -14.02 10.34
CA SER A 114 0.96 -13.40 10.65
C SER A 114 1.74 -14.09 11.77
N TYR A 115 2.95 -13.60 12.09
CA TYR A 115 3.73 -14.04 13.26
C TYR A 115 3.21 -13.49 14.59
N ASN A 116 2.82 -12.21 14.59
CA ASN A 116 2.58 -11.46 15.82
C ASN A 116 1.34 -11.97 16.57
N GLN A 117 1.24 -11.55 17.82
CA GLN A 117 -0.02 -11.66 18.56
C GLN A 117 -0.89 -10.42 18.31
N VAL A 118 -2.20 -10.59 18.37
CA VAL A 118 -3.16 -9.49 18.47
C VAL A 118 -3.93 -9.64 19.77
N ASN A 119 -3.86 -8.62 20.62
CA ASN A 119 -4.53 -8.59 21.92
C ASN A 119 -4.25 -9.83 22.81
N GLY A 120 -3.05 -10.41 22.70
CA GLY A 120 -2.60 -11.56 23.50
C GLY A 120 -2.83 -12.94 22.90
N LYS A 121 -3.31 -13.03 21.65
CA LYS A 121 -3.46 -14.31 20.95
C LYS A 121 -2.62 -14.32 19.66
N PRO A 122 -1.85 -15.39 19.38
CA PRO A 122 -1.19 -15.59 18.08
C PRO A 122 -2.24 -15.62 16.97
N THR A 123 -2.03 -14.90 15.87
CA THR A 123 -3.05 -14.77 14.81
C THR A 123 -3.34 -16.11 14.13
N CYS A 124 -2.37 -17.00 14.03
CA CYS A 124 -2.54 -18.35 13.49
C CYS A 124 -3.29 -19.32 14.42
N ALA A 125 -3.53 -18.96 15.69
CA ALA A 125 -4.26 -19.76 16.67
C ALA A 125 -5.51 -19.05 17.23
N ASP A 126 -5.92 -17.92 16.64
CA ASP A 126 -7.12 -17.20 17.08
C ASP A 126 -8.35 -17.59 16.25
N ALA A 127 -9.22 -18.42 16.84
CA ALA A 127 -10.45 -18.88 16.21
C ALA A 127 -11.43 -17.74 15.86
N ASP A 128 -11.39 -16.63 16.61
CA ASP A 128 -12.23 -15.46 16.33
C ASP A 128 -11.83 -14.82 15.00
N LEU A 129 -10.52 -14.73 14.73
CA LEU A 129 -9.96 -14.16 13.51
C LEU A 129 -10.08 -15.10 12.31
N LEU A 130 -9.68 -16.37 12.47
CA LEU A 130 -9.61 -17.31 11.35
C LEU A 130 -10.99 -17.91 11.01
N LYS A 131 -11.55 -18.74 11.90
CA LYS A 131 -12.86 -19.37 11.70
C LYS A 131 -14.01 -18.36 11.77
N GLY A 132 -13.95 -17.42 12.71
CA GLY A 132 -14.97 -16.40 12.92
C GLY A 132 -15.00 -15.38 11.78
N THR A 133 -13.95 -14.57 11.63
CA THR A 133 -13.93 -13.46 10.68
C THR A 133 -13.64 -13.88 9.24
N ILE A 134 -12.49 -14.48 8.95
CA ILE A 134 -12.12 -14.82 7.55
C ILE A 134 -13.10 -15.81 6.92
N ARG A 135 -13.37 -16.93 7.61
CA ARG A 135 -14.22 -17.99 7.08
C ARG A 135 -15.71 -17.75 7.33
N GLY A 136 -16.07 -17.33 8.54
CA GLY A 136 -17.45 -17.12 8.95
C GLY A 136 -18.07 -15.85 8.36
N GLU A 137 -17.48 -14.69 8.64
CA GLU A 137 -18.07 -13.40 8.23
C GLU A 137 -17.77 -13.02 6.77
N TRP A 138 -16.55 -13.29 6.29
CA TRP A 138 -16.14 -12.89 4.94
C TRP A 138 -16.31 -14.01 3.91
N HIS A 139 -16.63 -15.23 4.37
CA HIS A 139 -16.89 -16.39 3.53
C HIS A 139 -15.74 -16.73 2.58
N LEU A 140 -14.51 -16.82 3.10
CA LEU A 140 -13.37 -17.29 2.32
C LEU A 140 -13.68 -18.65 1.66
N ASN A 141 -13.59 -18.68 0.33
CA ASN A 141 -13.68 -19.89 -0.48
C ASN A 141 -12.27 -20.32 -0.90
N GLY A 142 -11.54 -20.87 0.06
CA GLY A 142 -10.10 -21.10 -0.05
C GLY A 142 -9.49 -21.61 1.25
N TYR A 143 -8.16 -21.53 1.35
CA TYR A 143 -7.41 -22.03 2.50
C TYR A 143 -6.65 -20.92 3.24
N ILE A 144 -6.46 -21.07 4.54
CA ILE A 144 -5.68 -20.20 5.41
C ILE A 144 -4.30 -20.85 5.62
N VAL A 145 -3.22 -20.09 5.41
CA VAL A 145 -1.84 -20.56 5.55
C VAL A 145 -1.08 -19.77 6.61
N SER A 146 -0.09 -20.37 7.26
CA SER A 146 0.81 -19.66 8.17
C SER A 146 1.88 -18.87 7.40
N ASP A 147 2.39 -17.80 8.01
CA ASP A 147 3.71 -17.28 7.64
C ASP A 147 4.81 -18.30 8.01
N CYS A 148 6.03 -18.14 7.51
CA CYS A 148 7.09 -19.15 7.53
C CYS A 148 8.13 -18.96 8.65
N ASP A 149 8.01 -19.49 9.86
CA ASP A 149 7.18 -20.61 10.33
C ASP A 149 6.40 -20.19 11.59
N SER A 150 5.24 -19.53 11.41
CA SER A 150 4.47 -18.95 12.52
C SER A 150 3.98 -20.00 13.52
N VAL A 151 3.74 -21.23 13.08
CA VAL A 151 3.27 -22.30 13.97
C VAL A 151 4.41 -22.72 14.90
N GLY A 152 5.62 -22.93 14.37
CA GLY A 152 6.81 -23.15 15.19
C GLY A 152 7.12 -21.98 16.11
N VAL A 153 7.08 -20.74 15.60
CA VAL A 153 7.31 -19.52 16.39
C VAL A 153 6.37 -19.41 17.60
N MET A 154 5.10 -19.79 17.43
CA MET A 154 4.12 -19.77 18.51
C MET A 154 4.53 -20.65 19.70
N TYR A 155 5.18 -21.79 19.43
CA TYR A 155 5.67 -22.71 20.45
C TYR A 155 7.08 -22.34 20.92
N ASP A 156 8.05 -22.31 20.01
CA ASP A 156 9.48 -22.22 20.30
C ASP A 156 9.88 -20.85 20.85
N THR A 157 9.22 -19.80 20.37
CA THR A 157 9.58 -18.41 20.67
C THR A 157 8.57 -17.73 21.60
N GLN A 158 7.27 -17.88 21.32
CA GLN A 158 6.22 -17.21 22.10
C GLN A 158 5.78 -18.02 23.33
N HIS A 159 6.12 -19.31 23.40
CA HIS A 159 5.73 -20.22 24.48
C HIS A 159 4.22 -20.19 24.79
N TYR A 160 3.40 -20.11 23.74
CA TYR A 160 1.95 -19.95 23.88
C TYR A 160 1.26 -21.24 24.36
N THR A 161 1.77 -22.41 23.96
CA THR A 161 1.30 -23.73 24.42
C THR A 161 2.38 -24.48 25.17
N ALA A 162 2.00 -25.48 25.97
CA ALA A 162 2.97 -26.24 26.78
C ALA A 162 3.69 -27.32 25.96
N THR A 163 3.03 -27.87 24.94
CA THR A 163 3.60 -28.89 24.04
C THR A 163 3.45 -28.50 22.57
N PRO A 164 4.30 -29.02 21.67
CA PRO A 164 4.18 -28.73 20.25
C PRO A 164 2.90 -29.35 19.65
N GLU A 165 2.41 -30.48 20.18
CA GLU A 165 1.13 -31.07 19.75
C GLU A 165 -0.07 -30.20 20.12
N GLU A 166 -0.02 -29.50 21.26
CA GLU A 166 -1.04 -28.50 21.62
C GLU A 166 -1.01 -27.31 20.66
N SER A 167 0.17 -26.89 20.19
CA SER A 167 0.31 -25.84 19.18
C SER A 167 -0.33 -26.27 17.86
N ALA A 168 -0.02 -27.47 17.37
CA ALA A 168 -0.64 -28.02 16.16
C ALA A 168 -2.17 -28.13 16.30
N ALA A 169 -2.66 -28.63 17.44
CA ALA A 169 -4.08 -28.73 17.70
C ALA A 169 -4.77 -27.37 17.76
N ALA A 170 -4.15 -26.38 18.42
CA ALA A 170 -4.70 -25.04 18.58
C ALA A 170 -4.85 -24.33 17.23
N THR A 171 -3.85 -24.39 16.36
CA THR A 171 -3.89 -23.71 15.06
C THR A 171 -4.92 -24.34 14.10
N ILE A 172 -4.96 -25.67 14.01
CA ILE A 172 -5.92 -26.36 13.12
C ILE A 172 -7.35 -26.09 13.61
N LYS A 173 -7.62 -26.20 14.91
CA LYS A 173 -8.95 -25.89 15.48
C LYS A 173 -9.35 -24.42 15.31
N ALA A 174 -8.39 -23.50 15.32
CA ALA A 174 -8.65 -22.10 15.04
C ALA A 174 -9.09 -21.87 13.59
N GLY A 175 -8.68 -22.74 12.66
CA GLY A 175 -9.07 -22.70 11.25
C GLY A 175 -7.90 -22.57 10.27
N LEU A 176 -6.66 -22.77 10.74
CA LEU A 176 -5.47 -22.88 9.89
C LEU A 176 -5.54 -24.17 9.06
N ASP A 177 -5.32 -24.06 7.75
CA ASP A 177 -5.41 -25.21 6.83
C ASP A 177 -4.04 -25.72 6.37
N LEU A 178 -3.05 -24.83 6.27
CA LEU A 178 -1.72 -25.15 5.76
C LEU A 178 -0.63 -24.48 6.60
N ASP A 179 0.44 -25.22 6.84
CA ASP A 179 1.65 -24.71 7.48
C ASP A 179 2.73 -24.39 6.44
N CYS A 180 3.27 -23.17 6.49
CA CYS A 180 4.55 -22.86 5.87
C CYS A 180 5.69 -23.29 6.79
N GLY A 181 5.89 -24.59 6.90
CA GLY A 181 6.87 -25.15 7.81
C GLY A 181 6.70 -26.65 7.93
N PRO A 182 7.64 -27.33 8.60
CA PRO A 182 7.49 -28.74 8.91
C PRO A 182 6.60 -28.98 10.15
N PHE A 183 6.23 -27.94 10.90
CA PHE A 183 5.70 -28.10 12.26
C PHE A 183 4.42 -28.94 12.30
N LEU A 184 3.42 -28.61 11.48
CA LEU A 184 2.21 -29.43 11.42
C LEU A 184 2.50 -30.84 10.88
N ALA A 185 3.39 -30.99 9.91
CA ALA A 185 3.75 -32.31 9.37
C ALA A 185 4.40 -33.22 10.43
N VAL A 186 5.13 -32.64 11.38
CA VAL A 186 5.82 -33.38 12.46
C VAL A 186 4.89 -33.69 13.63
N HIS A 187 4.06 -32.74 14.06
CA HIS A 187 3.37 -32.84 15.36
C HIS A 187 1.88 -33.24 15.27
N THR A 188 1.26 -33.20 14.09
CA THR A 188 -0.19 -33.43 13.96
C THR A 188 -0.61 -34.87 14.28
N ASP A 189 0.13 -35.90 13.84
CA ASP A 189 -0.21 -37.31 14.12
C ASP A 189 -0.28 -37.58 15.64
N LEU A 190 0.72 -37.11 16.39
CA LEU A 190 0.73 -37.29 17.84
C LEU A 190 -0.36 -36.46 18.53
N ALA A 191 -0.69 -35.26 18.02
CA ALA A 191 -1.83 -34.48 18.52
C ALA A 191 -3.15 -35.25 18.36
N VAL A 192 -3.35 -35.93 17.23
CA VAL A 192 -4.53 -36.79 17.00
C VAL A 192 -4.52 -38.00 17.94
N ARG A 193 -3.41 -38.73 18.04
CA ARG A 193 -3.28 -39.92 18.92
C ARG A 193 -3.50 -39.60 20.39
N ARG A 194 -3.14 -38.39 20.84
CA ARG A 194 -3.37 -37.90 22.20
C ARG A 194 -4.79 -37.36 22.44
N GLY A 195 -5.65 -37.35 21.42
CA GLY A 195 -7.00 -36.79 21.50
C GLY A 195 -7.06 -35.26 21.60
N LEU A 196 -5.94 -34.57 21.32
CA LEU A 196 -5.89 -33.11 21.31
C LEU A 196 -6.54 -32.55 20.05
N LEU A 197 -6.58 -33.31 18.95
CA LEU A 197 -7.15 -32.95 17.66
C LEU A 197 -7.96 -34.12 17.12
N ALA A 198 -9.11 -33.89 16.46
CA ALA A 198 -9.84 -34.95 15.80
C ALA A 198 -9.37 -35.10 14.35
N GLU A 199 -9.40 -36.32 13.80
CA GLU A 199 -9.05 -36.57 12.40
C GLU A 199 -9.88 -35.71 11.43
N ILE A 200 -11.17 -35.51 11.73
CA ILE A 200 -12.05 -34.63 10.96
C ILE A 200 -11.56 -33.17 10.89
N ASP A 201 -10.85 -32.68 11.91
CA ASP A 201 -10.29 -31.33 11.88
C ASP A 201 -9.18 -31.23 10.82
N VAL A 202 -8.36 -32.29 10.70
CA VAL A 202 -7.30 -32.42 9.67
C VAL A 202 -7.91 -32.59 8.28
N ASP A 203 -8.94 -33.43 8.15
CA ASP A 203 -9.63 -33.66 6.88
C ASP A 203 -10.24 -32.37 6.32
N MET A 204 -10.81 -31.53 7.18
CA MET A 204 -11.37 -30.24 6.76
C MET A 204 -10.29 -29.25 6.29
N ALA A 205 -9.15 -29.21 6.96
CA ALA A 205 -7.98 -28.43 6.53
C ALA A 205 -7.48 -28.91 5.16
N LEU A 206 -7.35 -30.22 4.99
CA LEU A 206 -6.95 -30.84 3.73
C LEU A 206 -7.96 -30.59 2.61
N ALA A 207 -9.26 -30.68 2.88
CA ALA A 207 -10.31 -30.42 1.90
C ALA A 207 -10.24 -29.00 1.34
N ASN A 208 -9.96 -27.99 2.17
CA ASN A 208 -9.80 -26.60 1.71
C ASN A 208 -8.60 -26.43 0.77
N THR A 209 -7.47 -27.06 1.08
CA THR A 209 -6.25 -26.98 0.25
C THR A 209 -6.41 -27.73 -1.06
N ILE A 210 -6.92 -28.97 -1.03
CA ILE A 210 -7.18 -29.79 -2.23
C ILE A 210 -8.23 -29.14 -3.12
N THR A 211 -9.28 -28.54 -2.56
CA THR A 211 -10.30 -27.83 -3.36
C THR A 211 -9.69 -26.71 -4.19
N VAL A 212 -8.72 -25.97 -3.66
CA VAL A 212 -8.00 -24.95 -4.43
C VAL A 212 -7.11 -25.58 -5.50
N GLN A 213 -6.43 -26.69 -5.22
CA GLN A 213 -5.66 -27.43 -6.23
C GLN A 213 -6.53 -27.99 -7.37
N MET A 214 -7.74 -28.46 -7.06
CA MET A 214 -8.74 -28.86 -8.06
C MET A 214 -9.16 -27.67 -8.92
N ARG A 215 -9.43 -26.49 -8.32
CA ARG A 215 -9.75 -25.26 -9.07
C ARG A 215 -8.60 -24.79 -9.96
N LEU A 216 -7.36 -25.10 -9.61
CA LEU A 216 -6.16 -24.87 -10.42
C LEU A 216 -5.98 -25.90 -11.55
N GLY A 217 -6.82 -26.93 -11.61
CA GLY A 217 -6.78 -27.97 -12.64
C GLY A 217 -5.67 -29.00 -12.47
N MET A 218 -5.13 -29.14 -11.25
CA MET A 218 -4.00 -30.06 -10.99
C MET A 218 -4.39 -31.55 -11.12
N PHE A 219 -5.69 -31.84 -11.13
CA PHE A 219 -6.25 -33.20 -11.25
C PHE A 219 -6.99 -33.44 -12.57
N ASP A 220 -6.95 -32.50 -13.52
CA ASP A 220 -7.76 -32.53 -14.74
C ASP A 220 -7.04 -33.19 -15.94
N GLY A 221 -6.18 -34.17 -15.65
CA GLY A 221 -5.43 -34.92 -16.66
C GLY A 221 -4.31 -34.12 -17.32
N GLU A 222 -4.18 -34.23 -18.64
CA GLU A 222 -3.05 -33.73 -19.40
C GLU A 222 -2.91 -32.19 -19.32
N PRO A 223 -1.84 -31.64 -18.72
CA PRO A 223 -1.71 -30.20 -18.51
C PRO A 223 -1.75 -29.36 -19.79
N SER A 224 -1.23 -29.88 -20.91
CA SER A 224 -1.22 -29.18 -22.21
C SER A 224 -2.62 -28.99 -22.82
N ALA A 225 -3.59 -29.82 -22.42
CA ALA A 225 -4.99 -29.69 -22.81
C ALA A 225 -5.76 -28.62 -21.99
N GLN A 226 -5.14 -28.08 -20.93
CA GLN A 226 -5.76 -27.08 -20.05
C GLN A 226 -5.56 -25.64 -20.59
N PRO A 227 -6.42 -24.66 -20.25
CA PRO A 227 -6.38 -23.30 -20.81
C PRO A 227 -5.04 -22.56 -20.69
N TYR A 228 -4.27 -22.88 -19.66
CA TYR A 228 -2.95 -22.29 -19.37
C TYR A 228 -1.80 -23.29 -19.53
N GLY A 229 -2.06 -24.43 -20.19
CA GLY A 229 -1.10 -25.53 -20.38
C GLY A 229 0.09 -25.17 -21.23
N ASN A 230 -0.12 -24.31 -22.23
CA ASN A 230 0.85 -24.01 -23.30
C ASN A 230 1.70 -22.75 -23.05
N LEU A 231 1.57 -22.14 -21.85
CA LEU A 231 2.42 -21.03 -21.43
C LEU A 231 3.81 -21.56 -21.05
N GLY A 232 4.87 -20.91 -21.54
CA GLY A 232 6.26 -21.30 -21.27
C GLY A 232 7.25 -20.13 -21.39
N PRO A 233 8.56 -20.42 -21.49
CA PRO A 233 9.61 -19.38 -21.50
C PRO A 233 9.44 -18.28 -22.56
N ARG A 234 8.84 -18.59 -23.72
CA ARG A 234 8.55 -17.61 -24.78
C ARG A 234 7.51 -16.55 -24.38
N ASP A 235 6.65 -16.88 -23.41
CA ASP A 235 5.59 -16.00 -22.90
C ASP A 235 6.11 -15.13 -21.74
N VAL A 236 7.33 -15.39 -21.25
CA VAL A 236 8.02 -14.59 -20.24
C VAL A 236 8.87 -13.52 -20.94
N CYS A 237 9.07 -12.37 -20.30
CA CYS A 237 9.94 -11.30 -20.79
C CYS A 237 9.60 -10.73 -22.19
N THR A 238 8.38 -10.90 -22.69
CA THR A 238 7.95 -10.32 -23.97
C THR A 238 8.08 -8.78 -23.97
N PRO A 239 8.26 -8.14 -25.14
CA PRO A 239 8.32 -6.67 -25.21
C PRO A 239 7.13 -5.98 -24.55
N ALA A 240 5.93 -6.57 -24.64
CA ALA A 240 4.73 -6.06 -23.98
C ALA A 240 4.85 -6.08 -22.45
N HIS A 241 5.41 -7.15 -21.85
CA HIS A 241 5.64 -7.23 -20.40
C HIS A 241 6.68 -6.21 -19.94
N GLN A 242 7.76 -6.04 -20.71
CA GLN A 242 8.79 -5.03 -20.40
C GLN A 242 8.24 -3.61 -20.50
N GLN A 243 7.40 -3.33 -21.49
CA GLN A 243 6.72 -2.05 -21.65
C GLN A 243 5.73 -1.77 -20.53
N LEU A 244 5.00 -2.78 -20.05
CA LEU A 244 4.10 -2.65 -18.91
C LEU A 244 4.87 -2.28 -17.63
N ALA A 245 6.03 -2.90 -17.39
CA ALA A 245 6.88 -2.56 -16.24
C ALA A 245 7.41 -1.11 -16.32
N LEU A 246 7.84 -0.67 -17.50
CA LEU A 246 8.25 0.72 -17.74
C LEU A 246 7.09 1.69 -17.52
N GLU A 247 5.90 1.35 -18.00
CA GLU A 247 4.70 2.18 -17.82
C GLU A 247 4.31 2.27 -16.35
N ALA A 248 4.34 1.17 -15.59
CA ALA A 248 4.08 1.20 -14.15
C ALA A 248 5.04 2.15 -13.41
N ALA A 249 6.33 2.12 -13.74
CA ALA A 249 7.33 3.02 -13.17
C ALA A 249 7.06 4.51 -13.55
N ARG A 250 6.79 4.79 -14.83
CA ARG A 250 6.42 6.15 -15.31
C ARG A 250 5.19 6.70 -14.58
N GLN A 251 4.19 5.85 -14.39
CA GLN A 251 2.93 6.21 -13.72
C GLN A 251 3.08 6.41 -12.22
N GLY A 252 4.02 5.70 -11.58
CA GLY A 252 4.26 5.71 -10.14
C GLY A 252 5.20 6.81 -9.63
N ILE A 253 6.10 7.34 -10.48
CA ILE A 253 6.99 8.43 -10.09
C ILE A 253 6.19 9.67 -9.66
N VAL A 254 6.56 10.24 -8.51
CA VAL A 254 5.90 11.40 -7.91
C VAL A 254 6.83 12.61 -7.94
N LEU A 255 6.37 13.70 -8.55
CA LEU A 255 7.03 15.00 -8.49
C LEU A 255 6.63 15.71 -7.19
N LEU A 256 7.56 15.79 -6.23
CA LEU A 256 7.29 16.35 -4.90
C LEU A 256 7.50 17.87 -4.85
N LYS A 257 8.51 18.36 -5.56
CA LYS A 257 8.84 19.78 -5.66
C LYS A 257 9.30 20.08 -7.08
N ASN A 258 8.85 21.20 -7.63
CA ASN A 258 9.41 21.80 -8.84
C ASN A 258 9.31 23.33 -8.71
N SER A 259 10.43 23.98 -8.45
CA SER A 259 10.53 25.42 -8.28
C SER A 259 11.11 26.06 -9.54
N GLY A 260 10.40 27.06 -10.09
CA GLY A 260 10.78 27.70 -11.35
C GLY A 260 10.69 26.77 -12.58
N PRO A 261 11.20 27.18 -13.75
CA PRO A 261 11.21 26.37 -14.98
C PRO A 261 12.34 25.32 -14.97
N SER A 262 12.46 24.56 -13.87
CA SER A 262 13.59 23.65 -13.64
C SER A 262 13.41 22.30 -14.31
N LEU A 263 12.30 21.62 -14.02
CA LEU A 263 11.87 20.44 -14.76
C LEU A 263 10.65 20.76 -15.65
N PRO A 264 10.55 20.17 -16.86
CA PRO A 264 11.49 19.19 -17.43
C PRO A 264 12.81 19.80 -17.93
N LEU A 265 13.89 19.01 -17.87
CA LEU A 265 15.17 19.34 -18.45
C LEU A 265 15.06 19.33 -19.99
N SER A 266 15.64 20.35 -20.63
CA SER A 266 15.77 20.40 -22.08
C SER A 266 17.11 19.83 -22.55
N THR A 267 17.09 18.94 -23.54
CA THR A 267 18.30 18.39 -24.18
C THR A 267 19.13 19.44 -24.93
N SER A 268 18.52 20.56 -25.35
CA SER A 268 19.24 21.65 -26.01
C SER A 268 20.01 22.56 -25.04
N ARG A 269 19.45 22.77 -23.83
CA ARG A 269 20.04 23.60 -22.77
C ARG A 269 20.91 22.83 -21.79
N HIS A 270 20.56 21.58 -21.48
CA HIS A 270 21.27 20.74 -20.51
C HIS A 270 21.97 19.59 -21.24
N ARG A 271 23.02 19.94 -21.99
CA ARG A 271 23.74 18.97 -22.84
C ARG A 271 24.63 18.04 -22.02
N THR A 272 25.09 18.53 -20.88
CA THR A 272 25.87 17.77 -19.90
C THR A 272 25.13 17.72 -18.57
N VAL A 273 24.91 16.51 -18.04
CA VAL A 273 24.26 16.28 -16.75
C VAL A 273 25.21 15.57 -15.79
N ALA A 274 25.44 16.14 -14.62
CA ALA A 274 26.11 15.43 -13.53
C ALA A 274 25.12 14.46 -12.90
N VAL A 275 25.43 13.15 -12.88
CA VAL A 275 24.61 12.12 -12.26
C VAL A 275 25.35 11.59 -11.05
N ILE A 276 24.84 11.90 -9.86
CA ILE A 276 25.58 11.74 -8.61
C ILE A 276 24.78 10.94 -7.59
N GLY A 277 25.40 10.04 -6.85
CA GLY A 277 24.81 9.41 -5.67
C GLY A 277 24.90 7.88 -5.64
N PRO A 278 24.71 7.27 -4.46
CA PRO A 278 24.86 5.83 -4.29
C PRO A 278 23.82 5.03 -5.11
N ASN A 279 22.67 5.63 -5.44
CA ASN A 279 21.62 5.00 -6.24
C ASN A 279 21.68 5.42 -7.73
N SER A 280 22.73 6.10 -8.17
CA SER A 280 22.81 6.64 -9.54
C SER A 280 23.08 5.61 -10.63
N ASP A 281 23.80 4.53 -10.32
CA ASP A 281 24.12 3.46 -11.26
C ASP A 281 23.90 2.06 -10.64
N VAL A 282 22.67 1.81 -10.24
CA VAL A 282 22.27 0.58 -9.55
C VAL A 282 21.25 -0.22 -10.36
N THR A 283 21.24 -1.54 -10.16
CA THR A 283 20.25 -2.47 -10.73
C THR A 283 19.42 -3.14 -9.63
N VAL A 284 20.08 -3.68 -8.60
CA VAL A 284 19.46 -4.41 -7.50
C VAL A 284 18.58 -3.52 -6.63
N THR A 285 19.04 -2.32 -6.28
CA THR A 285 18.22 -1.39 -5.47
C THR A 285 16.89 -1.08 -6.15
N MET A 286 16.82 -1.00 -7.48
CA MET A 286 15.58 -0.64 -8.19
C MET A 286 14.45 -1.65 -8.00
N ILE A 287 14.75 -2.92 -7.73
CA ILE A 287 13.75 -4.00 -7.66
C ILE A 287 13.24 -4.29 -6.24
N GLY A 288 13.73 -3.59 -5.22
CA GLY A 288 13.27 -3.78 -3.84
C GLY A 288 13.60 -5.17 -3.29
N ASN A 289 12.65 -5.79 -2.61
CA ASN A 289 12.72 -7.17 -2.11
C ASN A 289 11.72 -8.10 -2.85
N TYR A 290 11.73 -9.40 -2.50
CA TYR A 290 10.84 -10.41 -3.09
C TYR A 290 10.82 -10.41 -4.64
N ALA A 291 11.95 -10.08 -5.25
CA ALA A 291 12.10 -9.96 -6.70
C ALA A 291 12.90 -11.14 -7.26
N GLY A 292 12.44 -11.66 -8.41
CA GLY A 292 13.20 -12.61 -9.22
C GLY A 292 14.28 -11.91 -10.07
N VAL A 293 14.93 -12.69 -10.93
CA VAL A 293 15.90 -12.16 -11.90
C VAL A 293 15.13 -11.44 -13.03
N ALA A 294 15.38 -10.15 -13.22
CA ALA A 294 14.72 -9.39 -14.28
C ALA A 294 15.30 -9.70 -15.67
N CYS A 295 14.51 -9.44 -16.71
CA CYS A 295 14.90 -9.66 -18.12
C CYS A 295 16.07 -8.76 -18.57
N GLY A 296 16.30 -7.65 -17.88
CA GLY A 296 17.34 -6.68 -18.16
C GLY A 296 17.11 -5.39 -17.37
N TYR A 297 18.18 -4.65 -17.12
CA TYR A 297 18.13 -3.45 -16.29
C TYR A 297 18.50 -2.18 -17.08
N THR A 298 17.80 -1.09 -16.76
CA THR A 298 18.24 0.27 -17.11
C THR A 298 18.43 1.07 -15.83
N SER A 299 19.69 1.27 -15.41
CA SER A 299 20.04 2.11 -14.26
C SER A 299 19.72 3.59 -14.53
N PRO A 300 19.58 4.44 -13.50
CA PRO A 300 19.34 5.87 -13.69
C PRO A 300 20.40 6.55 -14.57
N LEU A 301 21.68 6.24 -14.36
CA LEU A 301 22.79 6.71 -15.21
C LEU A 301 22.57 6.32 -16.68
N LYS A 302 22.28 5.04 -16.94
CA LYS A 302 22.02 4.54 -18.30
C LYS A 302 20.81 5.21 -18.93
N GLY A 303 19.73 5.43 -18.16
CA GLY A 303 18.54 6.14 -18.64
C GLY A 303 18.85 7.59 -19.03
N ILE A 304 19.51 8.35 -18.16
CA ILE A 304 19.86 9.76 -18.38
C ILE A 304 20.84 9.92 -19.55
N SER A 305 21.79 8.98 -19.70
CA SER A 305 22.78 9.01 -20.79
C SER A 305 22.19 8.94 -22.20
N ARG A 306 20.93 8.50 -22.33
CA ARG A 306 20.20 8.50 -23.61
C ARG A 306 19.77 9.91 -24.04
N TYR A 307 19.66 10.84 -23.11
CA TYR A 307 19.17 12.20 -23.34
C TYR A 307 20.27 13.25 -23.34
N ALA A 308 21.36 13.04 -22.59
CA ALA A 308 22.44 14.00 -22.44
C ALA A 308 23.77 13.30 -22.15
N ARG A 309 24.89 14.00 -22.39
CA ARG A 309 26.21 13.55 -21.95
C ARG A 309 26.24 13.54 -20.42
N THR A 310 26.74 12.47 -19.80
CA THR A 310 26.77 12.36 -18.34
C THR A 310 28.18 12.52 -17.77
N ILE A 311 28.28 13.13 -16.60
CA ILE A 311 29.46 13.06 -15.72
C ILE A 311 29.01 12.34 -14.46
N HIS A 312 29.50 11.12 -14.25
CA HIS A 312 29.06 10.27 -13.14
C HIS A 312 30.03 10.33 -11.96
N GLN A 313 29.48 10.39 -10.74
CA GLN A 313 30.22 10.20 -9.49
C GLN A 313 29.32 9.53 -8.46
N ALA A 314 29.79 8.46 -7.81
CA ALA A 314 29.01 7.79 -6.78
C ALA A 314 28.74 8.71 -5.57
N GLY A 315 29.70 9.56 -5.19
CA GLY A 315 29.60 10.49 -4.05
C GLY A 315 29.63 9.80 -2.68
N CYS A 316 29.01 8.64 -2.53
CA CYS A 316 29.17 7.71 -1.42
C CYS A 316 29.60 6.34 -1.97
N SER A 317 30.30 5.53 -1.18
CA SER A 317 30.67 4.16 -1.57
C SER A 317 29.47 3.21 -1.62
N ASP A 318 28.46 3.47 -0.79
CA ASP A 318 27.24 2.69 -0.64
C ASP A 318 26.09 3.59 -0.17
N VAL A 319 24.90 3.01 -0.02
CA VAL A 319 23.72 3.72 0.50
C VAL A 319 23.91 4.14 1.95
N ALA A 320 24.61 3.38 2.79
CA ALA A 320 24.86 3.76 4.19
C ALA A 320 25.65 5.07 4.31
N CYS A 321 26.53 5.38 3.33
CA CYS A 321 27.27 6.63 3.18
C CYS A 321 27.99 7.06 4.46
N ASN A 322 28.86 6.19 5.00
CA ASN A 322 29.56 6.43 6.26
C ASN A 322 30.74 7.42 6.16
N ALA A 323 31.27 7.65 4.93
CA ALA A 323 32.43 8.50 4.67
C ALA A 323 32.14 9.61 3.64
N ASN A 324 33.00 10.62 3.57
CA ASN A 324 32.85 11.79 2.67
C ASN A 324 34.03 11.99 1.70
N ASN A 325 34.92 11.01 1.58
CA ASN A 325 36.12 11.07 0.74
C ASN A 325 35.82 11.29 -0.76
N LEU A 326 34.64 10.89 -1.24
CA LEU A 326 34.22 11.04 -2.63
C LEU A 326 33.47 12.36 -2.92
N PHE A 327 33.23 13.21 -1.91
CA PHE A 327 32.39 14.40 -2.08
C PHE A 327 33.06 15.46 -2.97
N GLY A 328 34.38 15.59 -2.89
CA GLY A 328 35.12 16.56 -3.71
C GLY A 328 34.99 16.29 -5.22
N ALA A 329 35.04 15.02 -5.62
CA ALA A 329 34.84 14.62 -7.01
C ALA A 329 33.39 14.87 -7.47
N ALA A 330 32.41 14.58 -6.62
CA ALA A 330 31.00 14.87 -6.89
C ALA A 330 30.73 16.37 -7.09
N GLU A 331 31.30 17.23 -6.24
CA GLU A 331 31.20 18.68 -6.43
C GLU A 331 31.88 19.15 -7.71
N ALA A 332 33.05 18.60 -8.06
CA ALA A 332 33.75 18.93 -9.29
C ALA A 332 32.94 18.56 -10.53
N ALA A 333 32.26 17.40 -10.52
CA ALA A 333 31.34 16.99 -11.58
C ALA A 333 30.16 17.97 -11.71
N ALA A 334 29.54 18.36 -10.60
CA ALA A 334 28.44 19.31 -10.59
C ALA A 334 28.81 20.71 -11.11
N ARG A 335 30.05 21.16 -10.87
CA ARG A 335 30.58 22.42 -11.44
C ARG A 335 30.77 22.38 -12.95
N GLN A 336 30.93 21.20 -13.55
CA GLN A 336 31.22 21.02 -14.97
C GLN A 336 29.97 20.71 -15.82
N ALA A 337 28.81 20.53 -15.19
CA ALA A 337 27.57 20.15 -15.86
C ALA A 337 26.57 21.31 -15.94
N ASP A 338 25.70 21.25 -16.95
CA ASP A 338 24.63 22.22 -17.19
C ASP A 338 23.43 21.98 -16.26
N ALA A 339 23.27 20.76 -15.75
CA ALA A 339 22.30 20.38 -14.73
C ALA A 339 22.88 19.26 -13.85
N THR A 340 22.37 19.13 -12.63
CA THR A 340 22.81 18.08 -11.68
C THR A 340 21.62 17.26 -11.21
N VAL A 341 21.76 15.93 -11.29
CA VAL A 341 20.79 14.95 -10.81
C VAL A 341 21.44 14.14 -9.70
N LEU A 342 20.94 14.30 -8.48
CA LEU A 342 21.36 13.56 -7.29
C LEU A 342 20.40 12.39 -7.08
N VAL A 343 20.85 11.15 -7.23
CA VAL A 343 20.06 9.93 -7.00
C VAL A 343 20.45 9.33 -5.65
N MET A 344 19.61 9.61 -4.65
CA MET A 344 19.79 9.29 -3.24
C MET A 344 18.70 8.32 -2.76
N GLY A 345 18.74 7.95 -1.49
CA GLY A 345 17.63 7.26 -0.84
C GLY A 345 18.10 6.08 -0.01
N LEU A 346 17.32 5.00 -0.06
CA LEU A 346 17.47 3.79 0.74
C LEU A 346 17.70 2.57 -0.16
N ASP A 347 17.94 1.44 0.48
CA ASP A 347 17.97 0.10 -0.11
C ASP A 347 17.66 -0.95 0.97
N GLN A 348 17.82 -2.23 0.62
CA GLN A 348 17.57 -3.36 1.53
C GLN A 348 18.55 -3.43 2.72
N SER A 349 19.65 -2.67 2.72
CA SER A 349 20.53 -2.55 3.89
C SER A 349 19.94 -1.64 4.98
N ILE A 350 18.92 -0.84 4.64
CA ILE A 350 18.29 0.15 5.53
C ILE A 350 16.85 -0.22 5.88
N GLU A 351 16.04 -0.65 4.90
CA GLU A 351 14.65 -1.08 5.08
C GLU A 351 14.42 -2.43 4.39
N ALA A 352 14.14 -3.47 5.19
CA ALA A 352 13.89 -4.81 4.69
C ALA A 352 13.08 -5.64 5.69
N GLU A 353 12.72 -6.85 5.31
CA GLU A 353 12.30 -7.87 6.27
C GLU A 353 13.37 -8.06 7.37
N PHE A 354 12.93 -8.24 8.61
CA PHE A 354 13.79 -8.24 9.82
C PHE A 354 14.54 -6.93 10.12
N ARG A 355 14.28 -5.85 9.37
CA ARG A 355 15.04 -4.60 9.47
C ARG A 355 14.14 -3.38 9.37
N ASP A 356 13.63 -2.94 10.51
CA ASP A 356 12.98 -1.64 10.60
C ASP A 356 14.00 -0.51 10.73
N ARG A 357 13.60 0.66 10.23
CA ARG A 357 14.40 1.88 10.33
C ARG A 357 14.32 2.45 11.74
N LYS A 358 15.42 3.07 12.18
CA LYS A 358 15.46 3.79 13.47
C LYS A 358 15.00 5.25 13.37
N GLY A 359 15.05 5.82 12.16
CA GLY A 359 14.67 7.21 11.88
C GLY A 359 14.16 7.37 10.45
N LEU A 360 13.88 8.62 10.09
CA LEU A 360 13.32 9.03 8.80
C LEU A 360 14.31 9.84 7.95
N LEU A 361 15.51 10.12 8.43
CA LEU A 361 16.53 10.83 7.66
C LEU A 361 17.12 9.94 6.56
N LEU A 362 17.77 10.57 5.57
CA LEU A 362 18.67 9.84 4.67
C LEU A 362 19.82 9.23 5.50
N PRO A 363 20.29 8.02 5.14
CA PRO A 363 21.34 7.34 5.88
C PRO A 363 22.69 8.05 5.74
N GLY A 364 23.48 7.96 6.82
CA GLY A 364 24.83 8.51 6.92
C GLY A 364 24.93 9.96 6.46
N ARG A 365 25.87 10.21 5.55
CA ARG A 365 26.24 11.55 5.07
C ARG A 365 25.56 11.97 3.76
N GLN A 366 24.53 11.24 3.29
CA GLN A 366 23.84 11.60 2.05
C GLN A 366 23.26 13.03 2.08
N GLN A 367 22.75 13.51 3.22
CA GLN A 367 22.27 14.90 3.34
C GLN A 367 23.39 15.93 3.14
N GLU A 368 24.58 15.66 3.70
CA GLU A 368 25.78 16.49 3.52
C GLU A 368 26.20 16.52 2.04
N LEU A 369 26.21 15.36 1.37
CA LEU A 369 26.51 15.25 -0.06
C LEU A 369 25.54 16.11 -0.88
N VAL A 370 24.23 15.97 -0.66
CA VAL A 370 23.21 16.75 -1.37
C VAL A 370 23.43 18.25 -1.17
N SER A 371 23.65 18.71 0.07
CA SER A 371 23.89 20.12 0.36
C SER A 371 25.17 20.67 -0.27
N ARG A 372 26.26 19.90 -0.28
CA ARG A 372 27.55 20.33 -0.87
C ARG A 372 27.48 20.36 -2.39
N VAL A 373 26.88 19.34 -3.01
CA VAL A 373 26.69 19.30 -4.46
C VAL A 373 25.75 20.41 -4.92
N ALA A 374 24.62 20.63 -4.25
CA ALA A 374 23.70 21.71 -4.59
C ALA A 374 24.35 23.11 -4.50
N ARG A 375 25.34 23.30 -3.63
CA ARG A 375 26.16 24.54 -3.57
C ARG A 375 27.14 24.67 -4.73
N ALA A 376 27.66 23.55 -5.23
CA ALA A 376 28.65 23.51 -6.30
C ALA A 376 28.02 23.53 -7.70
N SER A 377 26.77 23.08 -7.83
CA SER A 377 26.02 23.05 -9.09
C SER A 377 25.87 24.44 -9.73
N ARG A 378 26.11 24.52 -11.04
CA ARG A 378 25.88 25.75 -11.83
C ARG A 378 24.43 25.91 -12.31
N GLY A 379 23.78 24.80 -12.62
CA GLY A 379 22.42 24.76 -13.14
C GLY A 379 21.41 24.14 -12.17
N PRO A 380 20.21 23.77 -12.66
CA PRO A 380 19.19 23.18 -11.82
C PRO A 380 19.70 21.90 -11.14
N THR A 381 19.43 21.79 -9.85
CA THR A 381 19.76 20.60 -9.05
C THR A 381 18.48 19.84 -8.71
N VAL A 382 18.41 18.61 -9.20
CA VAL A 382 17.26 17.71 -9.03
C VAL A 382 17.64 16.59 -8.08
N LEU A 383 16.88 16.40 -7.01
CA LEU A 383 17.01 15.27 -6.10
C LEU A 383 16.02 14.18 -6.48
N VAL A 384 16.52 13.00 -6.83
CA VAL A 384 15.73 11.79 -7.08
C VAL A 384 15.91 10.85 -5.89
N LEU A 385 14.81 10.44 -5.27
CA LEU A 385 14.78 9.57 -4.11
C LEU A 385 14.26 8.19 -4.51
N MET A 386 15.11 7.18 -4.37
CA MET A 386 14.74 5.77 -4.47
C MET A 386 14.60 5.20 -3.06
N SER A 387 13.39 4.89 -2.66
CA SER A 387 13.04 4.30 -1.36
C SER A 387 11.61 3.79 -1.39
N GLY A 388 11.29 2.77 -0.60
CA GLY A 388 9.91 2.41 -0.31
C GLY A 388 9.32 3.34 0.76
N GLY A 389 10.01 3.45 1.90
CA GLY A 389 9.59 4.31 3.00
C GLY A 389 9.77 5.81 2.74
N PRO A 390 8.98 6.66 3.42
CA PRO A 390 9.11 8.11 3.33
C PRO A 390 10.40 8.59 4.04
N ILE A 391 10.93 9.73 3.60
CA ILE A 391 12.18 10.29 4.11
C ILE A 391 11.94 11.76 4.50
N ASP A 392 12.41 12.19 5.66
CA ASP A 392 12.43 13.60 6.00
C ASP A 392 13.48 14.33 5.16
N VAL A 393 12.99 14.94 4.10
CA VAL A 393 13.76 15.77 3.16
C VAL A 393 13.51 17.26 3.37
N SER A 394 13.09 17.68 4.57
CA SER A 394 12.87 19.10 4.89
C SER A 394 14.09 19.97 4.56
N PHE A 395 15.31 19.44 4.78
CA PHE A 395 16.57 20.11 4.43
C PHE A 395 16.68 20.46 2.94
N ALA A 396 16.25 19.56 2.04
CA ALA A 396 16.29 19.75 0.60
C ALA A 396 15.03 20.48 0.08
N LYS A 397 13.87 20.21 0.67
CA LYS A 397 12.61 20.90 0.36
C LYS A 397 12.75 22.41 0.56
N ASN A 398 13.40 22.82 1.65
CA ASN A 398 13.55 24.23 2.02
C ASN A 398 14.80 24.91 1.43
N ASP A 399 15.71 24.15 0.80
CA ASP A 399 16.86 24.72 0.12
C ASP A 399 16.46 25.21 -1.30
N PRO A 400 16.57 26.52 -1.62
CA PRO A 400 16.24 27.03 -2.95
C PRO A 400 17.18 26.52 -4.04
N ARG A 401 18.37 26.02 -3.70
CA ARG A 401 19.32 25.43 -4.66
C ARG A 401 18.86 24.08 -5.17
N VAL A 402 18.07 23.34 -4.38
CA VAL A 402 17.43 22.09 -4.83
C VAL A 402 16.12 22.45 -5.52
N SER A 403 16.18 22.58 -6.83
CA SER A 403 15.10 23.11 -7.64
C SER A 403 13.94 22.13 -7.83
N ALA A 404 14.21 20.82 -7.81
CA ALA A 404 13.17 19.80 -7.90
C ALA A 404 13.47 18.56 -7.06
N ILE A 405 12.41 17.86 -6.64
CA ILE A 405 12.49 16.59 -5.91
C ILE A 405 11.52 15.59 -6.55
N LEU A 406 12.04 14.42 -6.94
CA LEU A 406 11.30 13.26 -7.42
C LEU A 406 11.38 12.14 -6.38
N TRP A 407 10.27 11.45 -6.14
CA TRP A 407 10.28 10.14 -5.49
C TRP A 407 9.93 9.07 -6.51
N ALA A 408 10.82 8.08 -6.64
CA ALA A 408 10.73 7.03 -7.65
C ALA A 408 10.33 5.66 -7.09
N GLY A 409 10.12 5.55 -5.77
CA GLY A 409 9.87 4.24 -5.15
C GLY A 409 11.05 3.28 -5.36
N TYR A 410 10.72 2.01 -5.56
CA TYR A 410 11.57 1.01 -6.21
C TYR A 410 11.04 0.76 -7.63
N PRO A 411 11.60 1.44 -8.66
CA PRO A 411 10.98 1.56 -9.98
C PRO A 411 11.16 0.36 -10.92
N GLY A 412 11.69 -0.76 -10.42
CA GLY A 412 11.83 -2.01 -11.15
C GLY A 412 12.86 -2.00 -12.28
N GLN A 413 12.76 -2.99 -13.17
CA GLN A 413 13.78 -3.30 -14.17
C GLN A 413 14.10 -2.15 -15.16
N ALA A 414 13.10 -1.33 -15.48
CA ALA A 414 13.21 -0.21 -16.41
C ALA A 414 13.22 1.15 -15.70
N GLY A 415 13.47 1.16 -14.39
CA GLY A 415 13.30 2.34 -13.56
C GLY A 415 14.15 3.55 -13.95
N GLY A 416 15.39 3.33 -14.37
CA GLY A 416 16.23 4.41 -14.87
C GLY A 416 15.73 5.06 -16.15
N ALA A 417 15.07 4.29 -17.04
CA ALA A 417 14.41 4.85 -18.21
C ALA A 417 13.21 5.71 -17.79
N ALA A 418 12.36 5.23 -16.88
CA ALA A 418 11.22 5.99 -16.38
C ALA A 418 11.66 7.30 -15.68
N ILE A 419 12.70 7.25 -14.85
CA ILE A 419 13.28 8.43 -14.19
C ILE A 419 13.74 9.44 -15.25
N ALA A 420 14.49 8.99 -16.26
CA ALA A 420 14.95 9.87 -17.34
C ALA A 420 13.78 10.47 -18.14
N ASP A 421 12.77 9.67 -18.46
CA ASP A 421 11.60 10.14 -19.21
C ASP A 421 10.84 11.25 -18.48
N VAL A 422 10.74 11.15 -17.14
CA VAL A 422 10.18 12.22 -16.31
C VAL A 422 11.13 13.42 -16.30
N LEU A 423 12.41 13.23 -16.02
CA LEU A 423 13.40 14.32 -15.94
C LEU A 423 13.44 15.16 -17.21
N PHE A 424 13.35 14.55 -18.40
CA PHE A 424 13.40 15.25 -19.69
C PHE A 424 12.01 15.55 -20.29
N GLY A 425 10.93 15.24 -19.58
CA GLY A 425 9.57 15.62 -19.98
C GLY A 425 8.97 14.84 -21.14
N THR A 426 9.55 13.69 -21.52
CA THR A 426 8.87 12.76 -22.44
C THR A 426 7.69 12.07 -21.76
N THR A 427 7.71 12.02 -20.42
CA THR A 427 6.57 11.67 -19.58
C THR A 427 6.24 12.82 -18.63
N ASN A 428 4.98 13.26 -18.64
CA ASN A 428 4.45 14.16 -17.62
C ASN A 428 4.07 13.35 -16.36
N PRO A 429 4.69 13.59 -15.18
CA PRO A 429 4.42 12.82 -13.98
C PRO A 429 3.00 13.07 -13.46
N GLY A 430 2.30 11.99 -13.10
CA GLY A 430 0.94 12.01 -12.55
C GLY A 430 0.77 11.21 -11.26
N GLY A 431 1.86 10.62 -10.74
CA GLY A 431 1.87 9.85 -9.50
C GLY A 431 1.56 10.72 -8.28
N LYS A 432 0.96 10.11 -7.25
CA LYS A 432 0.64 10.73 -5.96
C LYS A 432 1.20 9.87 -4.83
N LEU A 433 1.65 10.49 -3.74
CA LEU A 433 2.15 9.77 -2.57
C LEU A 433 1.05 8.88 -1.94
N PRO A 434 1.29 7.57 -1.76
CA PRO A 434 0.37 6.68 -1.07
C PRO A 434 0.58 6.65 0.46
N MET A 435 1.49 7.47 0.98
CA MET A 435 1.75 7.64 2.41
C MET A 435 2.17 9.07 2.75
N THR A 436 2.00 9.45 4.00
CA THR A 436 2.41 10.74 4.54
C THR A 436 3.92 10.75 4.82
N TRP A 437 4.59 11.83 4.42
CA TRP A 437 6.00 12.06 4.75
C TRP A 437 6.09 12.91 6.00
N TYR A 438 6.61 12.32 7.07
CA TYR A 438 6.72 12.94 8.39
C TYR A 438 8.10 13.57 8.60
N PRO A 439 8.21 14.65 9.40
CA PRO A 439 9.50 15.13 9.87
C PRO A 439 10.11 14.11 10.86
N GLN A 440 11.43 14.13 11.00
CA GLN A 440 12.18 13.25 11.90
C GLN A 440 11.60 13.27 13.33
N ASP A 441 11.22 14.44 13.83
CA ASP A 441 10.66 14.64 15.17
C ASP A 441 9.39 13.81 15.46
N TYR A 442 8.72 13.31 14.42
CA TYR A 442 7.63 12.35 14.55
C TYR A 442 8.04 11.11 15.35
N VAL A 443 9.25 10.58 15.11
CA VAL A 443 9.68 9.30 15.70
C VAL A 443 9.83 9.37 17.22
N ALA A 444 10.06 10.56 17.77
CA ALA A 444 10.17 10.80 19.20
C ALA A 444 8.80 10.83 19.90
N LYS A 445 7.73 11.14 19.18
CA LYS A 445 6.36 11.29 19.72
C LYS A 445 5.50 10.06 19.53
N VAL A 446 5.90 9.16 18.63
CA VAL A 446 5.10 8.03 18.20
C VAL A 446 5.94 6.75 18.30
N PRO A 447 5.78 5.96 19.38
CA PRO A 447 6.39 4.63 19.47
C PRO A 447 5.85 3.71 18.37
N MET A 448 6.73 2.96 17.69
CA MET A 448 6.30 2.08 16.59
C MET A 448 5.36 0.95 17.07
N THR A 449 5.45 0.58 18.34
CA THR A 449 4.61 -0.44 18.99
C THR A 449 3.20 0.04 19.33
N ASN A 450 2.92 1.36 19.30
CA ASN A 450 1.58 1.88 19.55
C ASN A 450 0.73 1.75 18.27
N MET A 451 -0.25 0.83 18.31
CA MET A 451 -1.17 0.53 17.21
C MET A 451 -2.35 1.51 17.08
N GLY A 452 -2.55 2.42 18.03
CA GLY A 452 -3.68 3.34 18.01
C GLY A 452 -3.61 4.27 16.81
N MET A 453 -4.68 4.43 16.04
CA MET A 453 -4.67 5.34 14.89
C MET A 453 -5.00 6.77 15.27
N ARG A 454 -5.89 6.93 16.27
CA ARG A 454 -6.48 8.20 16.69
C ARG A 454 -5.62 8.92 17.73
N PRO A 455 -5.60 10.26 17.73
CA PRO A 455 -4.89 11.04 18.74
C PRO A 455 -5.53 10.86 20.12
N SER A 456 -4.71 10.85 21.18
CA SER A 456 -5.16 10.73 22.58
C SER A 456 -4.05 11.14 23.56
N GLY A 457 -4.36 11.96 24.56
CA GLY A 457 -3.44 12.19 25.69
C GLY A 457 -2.00 12.56 25.31
N GLY A 458 -1.80 13.44 24.32
CA GLY A 458 -0.48 13.85 23.81
C GLY A 458 0.07 13.03 22.64
N TYR A 459 -0.53 11.86 22.35
CA TYR A 459 -0.28 11.11 21.13
C TYR A 459 -0.92 11.83 19.92
N PRO A 460 -0.16 12.15 18.86
CA PRO A 460 -0.63 13.02 17.78
C PRO A 460 -1.49 12.30 16.71
N GLY A 461 -1.74 10.99 16.86
CA GLY A 461 -2.40 10.17 15.84
C GLY A 461 -1.45 9.69 14.73
N ARG A 462 -1.99 8.95 13.76
CA ARG A 462 -1.24 8.38 12.62
C ARG A 462 -1.97 8.58 11.30
N THR A 463 -1.21 8.45 10.22
CA THR A 463 -1.67 8.61 8.82
C THR A 463 -2.30 9.97 8.56
N TYR A 464 -2.58 10.27 7.30
CA TYR A 464 -3.32 11.49 6.95
C TYR A 464 -4.73 11.54 7.57
N ARG A 465 -5.31 10.40 7.95
CA ARG A 465 -6.67 10.31 8.49
C ARG A 465 -6.78 10.92 9.88
N PHE A 466 -5.75 10.82 10.71
CA PHE A 466 -5.84 11.19 12.13
C PHE A 466 -4.68 12.02 12.66
N TYR A 467 -3.55 12.08 11.95
CA TYR A 467 -2.39 12.82 12.42
C TYR A 467 -2.67 14.33 12.50
N GLN A 468 -2.32 14.94 13.63
CA GLN A 468 -2.53 16.36 13.91
C GLN A 468 -1.24 17.20 13.88
N GLY A 469 -0.11 16.59 13.57
CA GLY A 469 1.19 17.27 13.55
C GLY A 469 1.62 17.77 12.15
N PRO A 470 2.84 18.35 12.06
CA PRO A 470 3.40 18.84 10.82
C PRO A 470 3.82 17.70 9.88
N VAL A 471 3.68 17.92 8.57
CA VAL A 471 4.10 16.98 7.52
C VAL A 471 5.08 17.62 6.56
N VAL A 472 6.03 16.84 6.03
CA VAL A 472 6.93 17.26 4.94
C VAL A 472 6.16 17.27 3.62
N PHE A 473 5.49 16.17 3.30
CA PHE A 473 4.54 16.07 2.19
C PHE A 473 3.33 15.25 2.64
N PRO A 474 2.09 15.70 2.38
CA PRO A 474 0.90 14.96 2.78
C PRO A 474 0.64 13.75 1.86
N PHE A 475 -0.11 12.76 2.37
CA PHE A 475 -0.75 11.75 1.52
C PHE A 475 -1.47 12.38 0.33
N GLY A 476 -1.34 11.78 -0.85
CA GLY A 476 -1.94 12.26 -2.08
C GLY A 476 -1.20 13.44 -2.73
N HIS A 477 -0.07 13.90 -2.18
CA HIS A 477 0.74 14.94 -2.80
C HIS A 477 1.44 14.45 -4.07
N GLY A 478 1.58 15.32 -5.05
CA GLY A 478 2.29 15.06 -6.31
C GLY A 478 1.95 16.12 -7.34
N MET A 479 2.96 16.68 -7.98
CA MET A 479 2.83 17.71 -9.02
C MET A 479 2.82 17.08 -10.42
N SER A 480 2.50 17.89 -11.42
CA SER A 480 2.55 17.57 -12.84
C SER A 480 3.27 18.71 -13.57
N TYR A 481 3.71 18.49 -14.80
CA TYR A 481 4.18 19.56 -15.71
C TYR A 481 3.05 20.38 -16.33
N THR A 482 1.80 20.07 -15.96
CA THR A 482 0.65 20.90 -16.30
C THR A 482 -0.22 21.17 -15.07
N THR A 483 -1.18 22.07 -15.22
CA THR A 483 -2.12 22.45 -14.16
C THR A 483 -3.51 21.93 -14.47
N PHE A 484 -4.22 21.47 -13.44
CA PHE A 484 -5.59 20.96 -13.56
C PHE A 484 -6.54 21.76 -12.69
N LYS A 485 -7.74 22.03 -13.19
CA LYS A 485 -8.85 22.65 -12.45
C LYS A 485 -10.02 21.68 -12.40
N HIS A 486 -10.70 21.64 -11.26
CA HIS A 486 -11.86 20.79 -11.02
C HIS A 486 -13.14 21.61 -10.91
N SER A 487 -14.23 21.11 -11.46
CA SER A 487 -15.59 21.63 -11.22
C SER A 487 -16.59 20.49 -11.14
N LEU A 488 -17.76 20.75 -10.54
CA LEU A 488 -18.84 19.77 -10.42
C LEU A 488 -19.89 20.04 -11.49
N ALA A 489 -20.08 19.07 -12.37
CA ALA A 489 -21.18 19.08 -13.32
C ALA A 489 -22.47 18.50 -12.73
N GLN A 490 -22.34 17.56 -11.79
CA GLN A 490 -23.45 16.97 -11.05
C GLN A 490 -22.95 16.53 -9.67
N ALA A 491 -23.60 17.02 -8.62
CA ALA A 491 -23.28 16.68 -7.24
C ALA A 491 -24.50 16.92 -6.34
N PRO A 492 -25.16 15.86 -5.83
CA PRO A 492 -26.26 15.99 -4.89
C PRO A 492 -25.84 16.71 -3.60
N THR A 493 -26.69 17.59 -3.08
CA THR A 493 -26.46 18.35 -1.83
C THR A 493 -27.17 17.75 -0.62
N GLU A 494 -28.14 16.87 -0.84
CA GLU A 494 -28.92 16.22 0.21
C GLU A 494 -29.12 14.74 -0.10
N LEU A 495 -29.19 13.93 0.95
CA LEU A 495 -29.47 12.50 0.87
C LEU A 495 -30.32 12.05 2.06
N SER A 496 -31.50 11.52 1.75
CA SER A 496 -32.30 10.79 2.74
C SER A 496 -31.82 9.33 2.83
N VAL A 497 -31.48 8.88 4.03
CA VAL A 497 -31.04 7.51 4.33
C VAL A 497 -32.25 6.69 4.78
N PRO A 498 -32.81 5.80 3.94
CA PRO A 498 -33.91 4.93 4.31
C PRO A 498 -33.47 3.89 5.34
N LEU A 499 -34.36 3.60 6.29
CA LEU A 499 -34.17 2.58 7.31
C LEU A 499 -34.95 1.31 6.96
N ASN A 500 -34.45 0.15 7.35
CA ASN A 500 -35.14 -1.13 7.13
C ASN A 500 -36.41 -1.21 8.01
N THR A 501 -37.54 -1.58 7.41
CA THR A 501 -38.89 -1.54 8.02
C THR A 501 -39.15 -2.59 9.10
N ASN A 502 -38.26 -3.57 9.27
CA ASN A 502 -38.36 -4.61 10.32
C ASN A 502 -37.81 -4.16 11.68
N LEU A 503 -37.54 -2.86 11.85
CA LEU A 503 -37.20 -2.30 13.14
C LEU A 503 -38.50 -2.05 13.91
N TYR A 504 -38.84 -2.94 14.84
CA TYR A 504 -39.69 -2.53 15.96
C TYR A 504 -39.00 -1.36 16.62
N ALA A 505 -39.69 -0.22 16.74
CA ALA A 505 -39.21 0.91 17.50
C ALA A 505 -39.18 0.53 18.98
N THR A 506 -38.17 -0.24 19.39
CA THR A 506 -37.81 -0.23 20.80
C THR A 506 -37.39 1.21 21.08
N THR A 507 -38.09 1.87 21.99
CA THR A 507 -37.74 3.17 22.57
C THR A 507 -36.32 3.20 23.17
N ASN A 508 -35.63 2.05 23.18
CA ASN A 508 -34.24 1.82 23.58
C ASN A 508 -33.25 1.60 22.41
N SER A 509 -33.69 1.56 21.15
CA SER A 509 -32.77 1.57 20.02
C SER A 509 -32.21 2.98 19.91
N THR A 510 -30.93 3.12 20.25
CA THR A 510 -30.14 4.33 20.10
C THR A 510 -30.03 4.69 18.60
N LEU A 511 -31.10 5.22 18.02
CA LEU A 511 -31.00 6.42 17.20
C LEU A 511 -30.40 7.48 18.12
N SER A 512 -29.08 7.42 18.34
CA SER A 512 -28.36 8.64 18.64
C SER A 512 -28.80 9.60 17.54
N SER A 513 -29.34 10.74 17.91
CA SER A 513 -29.86 11.77 17.00
C SER A 513 -28.89 12.14 15.86
N ASN A 514 -27.63 11.68 15.93
CA ASN A 514 -26.53 12.06 15.06
C ASN A 514 -25.95 10.91 14.21
N ALA A 515 -26.35 9.63 14.33
CA ALA A 515 -25.82 8.54 13.48
C ALA A 515 -26.67 7.25 13.41
N VAL A 516 -26.73 6.62 12.23
CA VAL A 516 -27.46 5.37 11.94
C VAL A 516 -26.51 4.19 11.77
N ARG A 517 -26.80 3.00 12.31
CA ARG A 517 -25.99 1.79 12.03
C ARG A 517 -26.15 1.37 10.57
N VAL A 518 -25.06 1.04 9.87
CA VAL A 518 -25.13 0.64 8.45
C VAL A 518 -26.07 -0.55 8.23
N LYS A 519 -26.07 -1.54 9.14
CA LYS A 519 -26.97 -2.70 9.06
C LYS A 519 -28.47 -2.38 9.20
N HIS A 520 -28.80 -1.20 9.70
CA HIS A 520 -30.20 -0.73 9.83
C HIS A 520 -30.63 0.15 8.65
N ALA A 521 -29.68 0.60 7.81
CA ALA A 521 -29.97 1.36 6.60
C ALA A 521 -30.28 0.41 5.44
N ASN A 522 -31.21 0.79 4.57
CA ASN A 522 -31.37 0.14 3.29
C ASN A 522 -30.29 0.70 2.34
N CYS A 523 -29.22 -0.07 2.15
CA CYS A 523 -28.04 0.36 1.42
C CYS A 523 -28.17 0.22 -0.10
N ASP A 524 -29.09 -0.57 -0.62
CA ASP A 524 -29.15 -0.95 -2.03
C ASP A 524 -29.46 0.23 -2.97
N SER A 525 -30.15 1.26 -2.45
CA SER A 525 -30.53 2.46 -3.20
C SER A 525 -29.69 3.71 -2.88
N LEU A 526 -28.61 3.57 -2.12
CA LEU A 526 -27.83 4.71 -1.58
C LEU A 526 -26.58 5.05 -2.39
N SER A 527 -26.64 4.88 -3.72
CA SER A 527 -25.57 5.25 -4.64
C SER A 527 -25.91 6.55 -5.37
N LEU A 528 -25.05 7.55 -5.22
CA LEU A 528 -25.23 8.88 -5.78
C LEU A 528 -24.26 9.16 -6.93
N PRO A 529 -24.75 9.64 -8.09
CA PRO A 529 -23.89 10.03 -9.20
C PRO A 529 -23.21 11.37 -8.91
N PHE A 530 -21.90 11.40 -9.06
CA PHE A 530 -21.07 12.60 -9.06
C PHE A 530 -20.34 12.70 -10.38
N HIS A 531 -20.50 13.84 -11.06
CA HIS A 531 -19.80 14.13 -12.30
C HIS A 531 -18.82 15.27 -12.06
N ILE A 532 -17.53 14.96 -12.20
CA ILE A 532 -16.43 15.87 -11.92
C ILE A 532 -15.77 16.20 -13.25
N ASP A 533 -15.76 17.47 -13.61
CA ASP A 533 -15.03 17.97 -14.76
C ASP A 533 -13.58 18.24 -14.36
N VAL A 534 -12.65 17.68 -15.12
CA VAL A 534 -11.20 17.85 -14.96
C VAL A 534 -10.69 18.56 -16.20
N GLN A 535 -10.35 19.84 -16.04
CA GLN A 535 -9.80 20.67 -17.11
C GLN A 535 -8.29 20.76 -16.97
N ASN A 536 -7.55 20.52 -18.06
CA ASN A 536 -6.13 20.80 -18.15
C ASN A 536 -5.95 22.24 -18.64
N THR A 537 -5.44 23.11 -17.77
CA THR A 537 -5.28 24.55 -18.03
C THR A 537 -3.86 24.94 -18.43
N GLY A 538 -2.94 23.98 -18.49
CA GLY A 538 -1.57 24.22 -18.95
C GLY A 538 -1.35 23.81 -20.40
N ASN A 539 -0.08 23.85 -20.80
CA ASN A 539 0.35 23.71 -22.21
C ASN A 539 0.92 22.33 -22.55
N MET A 540 0.78 21.36 -21.65
CA MET A 540 1.26 19.99 -21.83
C MET A 540 0.15 19.01 -21.50
N ASP A 541 0.00 17.97 -22.32
CA ASP A 541 -0.88 16.86 -22.01
C ASP A 541 -0.48 16.23 -20.70
N GLY A 542 -1.45 15.78 -19.93
CA GLY A 542 -1.15 15.23 -18.61
C GLY A 542 -2.18 14.24 -18.16
N THR A 543 -1.73 13.32 -17.34
CA THR A 543 -2.61 12.40 -16.65
C THR A 543 -2.79 12.83 -15.20
N HIS A 544 -4.04 13.15 -14.85
CA HIS A 544 -4.43 13.56 -13.53
C HIS A 544 -4.93 12.37 -12.70
N THR A 545 -4.35 12.18 -11.53
CA THR A 545 -4.87 11.26 -10.51
C THR A 545 -5.82 12.03 -9.60
N LEU A 546 -7.12 11.87 -9.84
CA LEU A 546 -8.21 12.45 -9.08
C LEU A 546 -8.38 11.66 -7.77
N LEU A 547 -8.19 12.32 -6.62
CA LEU A 547 -8.45 11.75 -5.30
C LEU A 547 -9.70 12.40 -4.72
N VAL A 548 -10.66 11.58 -4.27
CA VAL A 548 -11.92 12.04 -3.66
C VAL A 548 -11.90 11.66 -2.20
N PHE A 549 -11.86 12.66 -1.33
CA PHE A 549 -11.91 12.48 0.11
C PHE A 549 -13.28 12.87 0.66
N SER A 550 -13.68 12.26 1.78
CA SER A 550 -14.83 12.65 2.57
C SER A 550 -14.41 13.01 3.99
N THR A 551 -15.01 14.03 4.55
CA THR A 551 -14.91 14.43 5.95
C THR A 551 -16.31 14.36 6.56
N PRO A 552 -16.54 13.47 7.54
CA PRO A 552 -17.83 13.39 8.20
C PRO A 552 -18.08 14.59 9.12
N PRO A 553 -19.33 14.79 9.59
CA PRO A 553 -19.64 15.73 10.66
C PRO A 553 -18.67 15.58 11.84
N ALA A 554 -18.34 16.70 12.49
CA ALA A 554 -17.48 16.69 13.66
C ALA A 554 -18.07 15.80 14.77
N GLY A 555 -17.24 14.91 15.32
CA GLY A 555 -17.68 13.95 16.31
C GLY A 555 -16.52 13.13 16.88
N LYS A 556 -16.79 12.39 17.95
CA LYS A 556 -15.79 11.62 18.72
C LYS A 556 -14.95 10.66 17.87
N TRP A 557 -15.52 10.14 16.77
CA TRP A 557 -14.91 9.07 15.96
C TRP A 557 -14.44 9.54 14.59
N SER A 558 -14.59 10.82 14.28
CA SER A 558 -14.41 11.37 12.94
C SER A 558 -12.92 11.50 12.58
N PRO A 559 -12.48 10.97 11.43
CA PRO A 559 -11.17 11.28 10.88
C PRO A 559 -11.12 12.74 10.39
N ASN A 560 -9.90 13.28 10.23
CA ASN A 560 -9.66 14.56 9.56
C ASN A 560 -10.26 14.58 8.15
N LYS A 561 -10.06 13.47 7.42
CA LYS A 561 -10.68 13.11 6.13
C LYS A 561 -10.36 11.65 5.82
N GLN A 562 -11.10 11.03 4.90
CA GLN A 562 -10.85 9.67 4.41
C GLN A 562 -10.99 9.59 2.90
N LEU A 563 -10.11 8.84 2.24
CA LEU A 563 -10.21 8.55 0.81
C LEU A 563 -11.43 7.66 0.59
N ILE A 564 -12.29 8.05 -0.34
CA ILE A 564 -13.48 7.25 -0.70
C ILE A 564 -13.42 6.78 -2.15
N GLY A 565 -12.54 7.36 -2.96
CA GLY A 565 -12.35 6.96 -4.34
C GLY A 565 -11.18 7.68 -4.99
N PHE A 566 -10.68 7.09 -6.07
CA PHE A 566 -9.66 7.69 -6.91
C PHE A 566 -9.81 7.22 -8.35
N HIS A 567 -9.44 8.07 -9.30
CA HIS A 567 -9.51 7.79 -10.73
C HIS A 567 -8.32 8.43 -11.44
N ARG A 568 -7.81 7.78 -12.49
CA ARG A 568 -6.77 8.32 -13.35
C ARG A 568 -7.42 8.74 -14.66
N VAL A 569 -7.21 9.99 -15.07
CA VAL A 569 -7.79 10.55 -16.31
C VAL A 569 -6.71 11.27 -17.11
N HIS A 570 -6.57 10.93 -18.40
CA HIS A 570 -5.69 11.65 -19.31
C HIS A 570 -6.46 12.81 -19.93
N VAL A 571 -5.88 14.02 -19.89
CA VAL A 571 -6.52 15.24 -20.38
C VAL A 571 -5.50 16.01 -21.23
N LEU A 572 -5.84 16.21 -22.50
CA LEU A 572 -5.03 17.00 -23.44
C LEU A 572 -4.94 18.45 -22.97
N ALA A 573 -3.86 19.15 -23.32
CA ALA A 573 -3.67 20.57 -23.04
C ALA A 573 -4.88 21.40 -23.50
N GLY A 574 -5.33 22.33 -22.65
CA GLY A 574 -6.51 23.17 -22.89
C GLY A 574 -7.87 22.45 -22.90
N SER A 575 -7.89 21.12 -22.81
CA SER A 575 -9.12 20.31 -22.90
C SER A 575 -9.74 20.00 -21.54
N GLN A 576 -10.96 19.48 -21.55
CA GLN A 576 -11.69 19.03 -20.37
C GLN A 576 -12.18 17.60 -20.55
N GLN A 577 -12.12 16.80 -19.48
CA GLN A 577 -12.71 15.46 -19.41
C GLN A 577 -13.65 15.35 -18.22
N ARG A 578 -14.76 14.63 -18.40
CA ARG A 578 -15.73 14.39 -17.34
C ARG A 578 -15.54 12.99 -16.74
N VAL A 579 -15.24 12.95 -15.45
CA VAL A 579 -15.14 11.72 -14.66
C VAL A 579 -16.47 11.49 -13.94
N LYS A 580 -17.10 10.34 -14.22
CA LYS A 580 -18.34 9.93 -13.55
C LYS A 580 -18.01 8.94 -12.44
N ILE A 581 -18.38 9.27 -11.21
CA ILE A 581 -18.16 8.42 -10.04
C ILE A 581 -19.48 8.19 -9.32
N ASN A 582 -19.63 7.01 -8.73
CA ASN A 582 -20.77 6.69 -7.87
C ASN A 582 -20.31 6.64 -6.42
N ILE A 583 -20.91 7.49 -5.57
CA ILE A 583 -20.62 7.52 -4.14
C ILE A 583 -21.72 6.76 -3.40
N HIS A 584 -21.37 5.65 -2.78
CA HIS A 584 -22.29 4.84 -1.99
C HIS A 584 -22.26 5.25 -0.52
N ALA A 585 -23.37 5.75 0.03
CA ALA A 585 -23.39 6.36 1.37
C ALA A 585 -22.98 5.38 2.49
N CYS A 586 -23.53 4.17 2.51
CA CYS A 586 -23.16 3.15 3.51
C CYS A 586 -21.68 2.76 3.50
N LYS A 587 -21.00 2.90 2.35
CA LYS A 587 -19.58 2.57 2.23
C LYS A 587 -18.72 3.80 2.52
N HIS A 588 -18.99 4.90 1.82
CA HIS A 588 -18.11 6.06 1.72
C HIS A 588 -18.36 7.14 2.78
N PHE A 589 -19.58 7.25 3.34
CA PHE A 589 -19.90 8.20 4.41
C PHE A 589 -19.98 7.55 5.78
N SER A 590 -19.70 6.25 5.86
CA SER A 590 -19.68 5.56 7.14
C SER A 590 -18.37 5.75 7.88
N ILE A 591 -18.44 5.69 9.21
CA ILE A 591 -17.33 5.60 10.15
C ILE A 591 -17.53 4.40 11.07
N VAL A 592 -16.50 4.01 11.80
CA VAL A 592 -16.57 2.93 12.79
C VAL A 592 -16.57 3.54 14.19
N ASP A 593 -17.50 3.11 15.06
CA ASP A 593 -17.53 3.53 16.46
C ASP A 593 -16.54 2.74 17.35
N GLU A 594 -16.44 3.10 18.63
CA GLU A 594 -15.49 2.49 19.58
C GLU A 594 -15.70 0.97 19.78
N PHE A 595 -16.87 0.44 19.43
CA PHE A 595 -17.22 -0.97 19.54
C PHE A 595 -16.94 -1.76 18.25
N GLY A 596 -16.38 -1.12 17.22
CA GLY A 596 -16.16 -1.74 15.91
C GLY A 596 -17.41 -1.75 15.01
N ILE A 597 -18.46 -1.00 15.36
CA ILE A 597 -19.72 -0.99 14.60
C ILE A 597 -19.69 0.15 13.58
N ARG A 598 -19.95 -0.19 12.32
CA ARG A 598 -20.02 0.78 11.23
C ARG A 598 -21.34 1.57 11.26
N ARG A 599 -21.24 2.90 11.24
CA ARG A 599 -22.35 3.85 11.33
C ARG A 599 -22.23 4.95 10.28
N ILE A 600 -23.35 5.48 9.84
CA ILE A 600 -23.47 6.64 8.96
C ILE A 600 -23.83 7.84 9.85
N PRO A 601 -22.91 8.79 10.08
CA PRO A 601 -23.24 10.04 10.74
C PRO A 601 -24.26 10.84 9.93
N MET A 602 -25.27 11.37 10.61
CA MET A 602 -26.23 12.30 10.01
C MET A 602 -25.69 13.74 10.09
N GLY A 603 -26.14 14.61 9.19
CA GLY A 603 -25.69 15.98 9.06
C GLY A 603 -24.76 16.20 7.85
N ALA A 604 -24.02 17.30 7.86
CA ALA A 604 -23.19 17.73 6.74
C ALA A 604 -21.87 16.96 6.64
N HIS A 605 -21.68 16.25 5.54
CA HIS A 605 -20.41 15.67 5.11
C HIS A 605 -19.76 16.58 4.07
N SER A 606 -18.44 16.76 4.13
CA SER A 606 -17.70 17.48 3.10
C SER A 606 -16.96 16.51 2.19
N LEU A 607 -17.03 16.73 0.88
CA LEU A 607 -16.21 16.07 -0.13
C LEU A 607 -15.09 17.01 -0.56
N HIS A 608 -13.87 16.49 -0.69
CA HIS A 608 -12.68 17.23 -1.10
C HIS A 608 -12.06 16.60 -2.34
N ILE A 609 -11.87 17.41 -3.39
CA ILE A 609 -11.31 17.00 -4.69
C ILE A 609 -10.31 18.08 -5.12
N GLY A 610 -9.03 17.89 -4.81
CA GLY A 610 -8.06 18.99 -4.94
C GLY A 610 -8.51 20.19 -4.10
N ASP A 611 -8.64 21.36 -4.73
CA ASP A 611 -9.10 22.60 -4.08
C ASP A 611 -10.63 22.71 -4.01
N LEU A 612 -11.36 21.89 -4.75
CA LEU A 612 -12.82 21.87 -4.76
C LEU A 612 -13.35 21.22 -3.48
N LYS A 613 -14.31 21.90 -2.82
CA LYS A 613 -15.08 21.38 -1.69
C LYS A 613 -16.57 21.37 -2.01
N HIS A 614 -17.24 20.28 -1.66
CA HIS A 614 -18.69 20.14 -1.79
C HIS A 614 -19.29 19.66 -0.47
N SER A 615 -20.49 20.11 -0.12
CA SER A 615 -21.19 19.69 1.10
C SER A 615 -22.42 18.87 0.72
N ILE A 616 -22.61 17.74 1.41
CA ILE A 616 -23.80 16.91 1.29
C ILE A 616 -24.39 16.63 2.68
N SER A 617 -25.67 16.96 2.87
CA SER A 617 -26.38 16.75 4.13
C SER A 617 -27.11 15.40 4.12
N LEU A 618 -26.81 14.54 5.10
CA LEU A 618 -27.46 13.24 5.27
C LEU A 618 -28.53 13.32 6.36
N GLN A 619 -29.75 12.88 6.06
CA GLN A 619 -30.87 12.85 7.00
C GLN A 619 -31.48 11.44 7.07
N ALA A 620 -31.84 10.98 8.26
CA ALA A 620 -32.52 9.70 8.43
C ALA A 620 -33.97 9.81 7.96
N ASN A 621 -34.41 8.91 7.09
CA ASN A 621 -35.81 8.82 6.69
C ASN A 621 -36.56 7.88 7.63
N LEU A 622 -37.36 8.45 8.53
CA LEU A 622 -38.17 7.71 9.51
C LEU A 622 -39.55 7.31 8.98
N LYS A 623 -39.91 7.67 7.73
CA LYS A 623 -41.22 7.34 7.17
C LYS A 623 -41.36 5.82 7.01
N GLY A 624 -42.34 5.22 7.69
CA GLY A 624 -42.64 3.79 7.64
C GLY A 624 -42.20 2.99 8.88
N ILE A 625 -41.54 3.61 9.85
CA ILE A 625 -41.33 2.99 11.16
C ILE A 625 -42.65 3.05 11.93
N LYS A 626 -43.28 1.90 12.18
CA LYS A 626 -44.42 1.83 13.10
C LYS A 626 -43.89 2.04 14.54
N PRO A 627 -44.57 2.86 15.35
CA PRO A 627 -44.18 3.10 16.74
C PRO A 627 -44.18 1.82 17.58
#